data_AF-Q0AM58-F1
#
_entry.id   AF-Q0AM58-F1
#
_cell.length_a   1.000
_cell.length_b   1.000
_cell.length_c   1.000
_cell.angle_alpha   90.00
_cell.angle_beta   90.00
_cell.angle_gamma   90.00
#
_symmetry.space_group_name_H-M   'P 1'
#
loop_
_entity.id
_entity.type
_entity.pdbx_description
1 polymer ?
#
loop_
_entity_poly.entity_id
_entity_poly.type
_entity_poly.pdbx_seq_one_letter_code
_entity_poly.pdbx_strand_id
1 'polypeptide(L)'
;MELVLFVVFVGGAITLFVHPKTKKHPIILWLKRAWKKLGEMMPNEPEAVPPKPAQPAPTNAEPGNVPRVKAELGKEPPTKGVHVFPEPRDPVTRFEEFNAKLFLYENAEAPLWSGSLDNDFGTKISGDFAWLEGEIKKRLRPSFPVLYDPFGLWAAASKELEMDPHFADPIASAYLSLPRDVRPVVISKTGDAPRTNATAKKTPEPKRLKLYRYGFVDYRFDRKFLEDYPADLLTGLLRALSGPEDEWEAFSPARLRGAVLDENREEEAHRQAMASHQHANRFAALWSLREEDSRSEEALDDLSEAEAAQ
;
A
#
# COMPACT_ATOMS: atom_id res chain seq x y z
N MET A 1 -26.13 1.85 -4.22
CA MET A 1 -27.03 1.49 -3.10
C MET A 1 -28.42 2.15 -3.20
N GLU A 2 -28.87 2.57 -4.40
CA GLU A 2 -30.16 3.28 -4.56
C GLU A 2 -31.31 2.40 -5.09
N LEU A 3 -31.02 1.20 -5.60
CA LEU A 3 -32.05 0.33 -6.20
C LEU A 3 -32.83 -0.51 -5.17
N VAL A 4 -32.23 -0.78 -4.00
CA VAL A 4 -32.83 -1.64 -2.96
C VAL A 4 -33.91 -0.90 -2.16
N LEU A 5 -33.77 0.42 -2.02
CA LEU A 5 -34.74 1.27 -1.31
C LEU A 5 -36.07 1.44 -2.07
N PHE A 6 -36.06 1.33 -3.40
CA PHE A 6 -37.28 1.48 -4.20
C PHE A 6 -38.21 0.25 -4.12
N VAL A 7 -37.65 -0.96 -3.96
CA VAL A 7 -38.43 -2.21 -3.87
C VAL A 7 -39.18 -2.30 -2.54
N VAL A 8 -38.60 -1.78 -1.45
CA VAL A 8 -39.22 -1.81 -0.12
C VAL A 8 -40.38 -0.80 -0.02
N PHE A 9 -40.27 0.37 -0.65
CA PHE A 9 -41.35 1.38 -0.63
C PHE A 9 -42.57 0.99 -1.46
N VAL A 10 -42.39 0.29 -2.58
CA VAL A 10 -43.52 -0.19 -3.40
C VAL A 10 -44.19 -1.42 -2.76
N GLY A 11 -43.44 -2.29 -2.09
CA GLY A 11 -44.00 -3.42 -1.35
C GLY A 11 -44.82 -2.99 -0.12
N GLY A 12 -44.39 -1.95 0.59
CA GLY A 12 -45.05 -1.43 1.79
C GLY A 12 -46.32 -0.60 1.56
N ALA A 13 -46.49 -0.02 0.36
CA ALA A 13 -47.67 0.79 0.03
C ALA A 13 -48.86 -0.04 -0.50
N ILE A 14 -48.65 -1.30 -0.87
CA ILE A 14 -49.70 -2.18 -1.45
C ILE A 14 -50.51 -2.90 -0.35
N THR A 15 -50.04 -2.92 0.90
CA THR A 15 -50.74 -3.58 2.02
C THR A 15 -51.87 -2.75 2.65
N LEU A 16 -52.09 -1.49 2.23
CA LEU A 16 -53.10 -0.62 2.86
C LEU A 16 -54.46 -0.53 2.16
N PHE A 17 -54.70 -1.28 1.07
CA PHE A 17 -56.04 -1.32 0.45
C PHE A 17 -56.34 -2.72 -0.10
N VAL A 18 -56.66 -3.66 0.79
CA VAL A 18 -57.23 -4.96 0.39
C VAL A 18 -58.51 -5.21 1.17
N HIS A 19 -59.62 -4.74 0.60
CA HIS A 19 -60.97 -5.11 1.03
C HIS A 19 -61.38 -6.40 0.28
N PRO A 20 -61.98 -7.42 0.93
CA PRO A 20 -61.93 -8.80 0.45
C PRO A 20 -63.12 -9.19 -0.43
N LYS A 21 -63.50 -8.37 -1.43
CA LYS A 21 -64.58 -8.75 -2.38
C LYS A 21 -64.48 -8.09 -3.76
N THR A 22 -63.46 -8.40 -4.55
CA THR A 22 -63.51 -8.21 -6.01
C THR A 22 -62.54 -9.15 -6.72
N LYS A 23 -63.08 -10.19 -7.37
CA LYS A 23 -62.32 -11.05 -8.26
C LYS A 23 -61.92 -10.25 -9.50
N LYS A 24 -60.60 -10.14 -9.73
CA LYS A 24 -59.90 -9.58 -10.91
C LYS A 24 -59.72 -8.05 -10.93
N HIS A 25 -58.75 -7.57 -10.13
CA HIS A 25 -58.28 -6.18 -10.23
C HIS A 25 -57.35 -5.97 -11.45
N PRO A 26 -57.54 -4.89 -12.23
CA PRO A 26 -56.76 -4.58 -13.43
C PRO A 26 -55.26 -4.35 -13.14
N ILE A 27 -54.94 -3.95 -11.91
CA ILE A 27 -53.56 -3.72 -11.44
C ILE A 27 -52.76 -5.03 -11.39
N ILE A 28 -53.39 -6.16 -11.00
CA ILE A 28 -52.73 -7.47 -10.98
C ILE A 28 -52.45 -7.96 -12.41
N LEU A 29 -53.36 -7.67 -13.34
CA LEU A 29 -53.19 -7.95 -14.77
C LEU A 29 -52.09 -7.08 -15.40
N TRP A 30 -51.99 -5.82 -14.98
CA TRP A 30 -50.93 -4.92 -15.40
C TRP A 30 -49.56 -5.34 -14.85
N LEU A 31 -49.47 -5.70 -13.57
CA LEU A 31 -48.25 -6.25 -12.94
C LEU A 31 -47.80 -7.56 -13.61
N LYS A 32 -48.72 -8.47 -13.94
CA LYS A 32 -48.37 -9.71 -14.67
C LYS A 32 -47.83 -9.44 -16.08
N ARG A 33 -48.36 -8.42 -16.78
CA ARG A 33 -47.84 -8.02 -18.10
C ARG A 33 -46.49 -7.31 -17.99
N ALA A 34 -46.31 -6.47 -16.96
CA ALA A 34 -45.03 -5.81 -16.69
C ALA A 34 -43.93 -6.83 -16.36
N TRP A 35 -44.23 -7.84 -15.53
CA TRP A 35 -43.31 -8.94 -15.23
C TRP A 35 -42.96 -9.78 -16.47
N LYS A 36 -43.93 -10.04 -17.35
CA LYS A 36 -43.67 -10.76 -18.60
C LYS A 36 -42.74 -9.98 -19.53
N LYS A 37 -42.95 -8.67 -19.67
CA LYS A 37 -42.04 -7.79 -20.43
C LYS A 37 -40.66 -7.65 -19.80
N LEU A 38 -40.56 -7.68 -18.47
CA LEU A 38 -39.28 -7.64 -17.76
C LEU A 38 -38.48 -8.94 -17.96
N GLY A 39 -39.17 -10.09 -17.99
CA GLY A 39 -38.56 -11.40 -18.27
C GLY A 39 -38.07 -11.54 -19.72
N GLU A 40 -38.72 -10.85 -20.67
CA GLU A 40 -38.29 -10.79 -22.09
C GLU A 40 -37.16 -9.76 -22.34
N MET A 41 -36.87 -8.87 -21.37
CA MET A 41 -35.79 -7.87 -21.44
C MET A 41 -34.56 -8.21 -20.59
N MET A 42 -34.57 -9.36 -19.88
CA MET A 42 -33.34 -9.83 -19.25
C MET A 42 -32.44 -10.45 -20.32
N PRO A 43 -31.18 -10.00 -20.46
CA PRO A 43 -30.23 -10.68 -21.33
C PRO A 43 -30.10 -12.14 -20.87
N ASN A 44 -29.94 -13.04 -21.85
CA ASN A 44 -29.60 -14.44 -21.61
C ASN A 44 -28.50 -14.54 -20.54
N GLU A 45 -28.58 -15.63 -19.77
CA GLU A 45 -27.61 -16.10 -18.79
C GLU A 45 -26.20 -15.57 -19.06
N PRO A 46 -25.46 -15.06 -18.05
CA PRO A 46 -24.08 -14.69 -18.25
C PRO A 46 -23.36 -15.92 -18.80
N GLU A 47 -22.89 -15.79 -20.04
CA GLU A 47 -22.04 -16.77 -20.71
C GLU A 47 -20.93 -17.10 -19.70
N ALA A 48 -20.92 -18.36 -19.24
CA ALA A 48 -19.94 -18.82 -18.27
C ALA A 48 -18.56 -18.67 -18.92
N VAL A 49 -17.89 -17.56 -18.61
CA VAL A 49 -16.48 -17.36 -18.93
C VAL A 49 -15.78 -18.59 -18.37
N PRO A 50 -15.14 -19.43 -19.21
CA PRO A 50 -14.42 -20.58 -18.69
C PRO A 50 -13.44 -20.05 -17.65
N PRO A 51 -13.32 -20.70 -16.48
CA PRO A 51 -12.38 -20.26 -15.47
C PRO A 51 -11.02 -20.12 -16.17
N LYS A 52 -10.46 -18.90 -16.11
CA LYS A 52 -9.10 -18.62 -16.58
C LYS A 52 -8.26 -19.79 -16.09
N PRO A 53 -7.58 -20.54 -16.98
CA PRO A 53 -6.83 -21.72 -16.55
C PRO A 53 -5.96 -21.27 -15.38
N ALA A 54 -6.14 -21.93 -14.24
CA ALA A 54 -5.32 -21.68 -13.07
C ALA A 54 -3.89 -21.69 -13.58
N GLN A 55 -3.21 -20.54 -13.49
CA GLN A 55 -1.80 -20.49 -13.80
C GLN A 55 -1.18 -21.63 -13.01
N PRO A 56 -0.41 -22.53 -13.67
CA PRO A 56 0.22 -23.62 -12.96
C PRO A 56 0.97 -23.00 -11.79
N ALA A 57 0.67 -23.45 -10.57
CA ALA A 57 1.46 -23.11 -9.40
C ALA A 57 2.93 -23.30 -9.82
N PRO A 58 3.79 -22.27 -9.71
CA PRO A 58 5.11 -22.31 -10.31
C PRO A 58 5.84 -23.57 -9.85
N THR A 59 5.96 -24.54 -10.76
CA THR A 59 6.37 -25.92 -10.44
C THR A 59 7.87 -26.07 -10.22
N ASN A 60 8.60 -24.96 -10.16
CA ASN A 60 9.94 -24.85 -9.61
C ASN A 60 10.02 -23.44 -9.07
N ALA A 61 9.87 -23.27 -7.76
CA ALA A 61 10.21 -22.01 -7.12
C ALA A 61 11.71 -21.81 -7.32
N GLU A 62 12.08 -21.11 -8.40
CA GLU A 62 13.40 -20.51 -8.52
C GLU A 62 13.69 -19.83 -7.17
N PRO A 63 14.78 -20.19 -6.49
CA PRO A 63 15.07 -19.68 -5.16
C PRO A 63 14.99 -18.16 -5.19
N GLY A 64 14.26 -17.59 -4.25
CA GLY A 64 14.19 -16.15 -4.08
C GLY A 64 15.56 -15.59 -3.71
N ASN A 65 15.66 -14.27 -3.67
CA ASN A 65 16.94 -13.59 -3.52
C ASN A 65 17.48 -13.61 -2.09
N VAL A 66 16.77 -14.22 -1.13
CA VAL A 66 17.11 -14.22 0.29
C VAL A 66 17.57 -15.62 0.72
N PRO A 67 18.89 -15.88 0.78
CA PRO A 67 19.39 -17.19 1.14
C PRO A 67 19.21 -17.48 2.64
N ARG A 68 19.04 -18.77 2.98
CA ARG A 68 19.06 -19.25 4.37
C ARG A 68 20.47 -19.14 4.97
N VAL A 69 20.55 -18.88 6.27
CA VAL A 69 21.81 -18.89 7.03
C VAL A 69 22.17 -20.33 7.36
N LYS A 70 23.23 -20.84 6.72
CA LYS A 70 23.70 -22.23 6.91
C LYS A 70 23.92 -22.61 8.38
N ALA A 71 24.36 -21.67 9.21
CA ALA A 71 24.62 -21.88 10.63
C ALA A 71 23.35 -22.02 11.50
N GLU A 72 22.19 -21.56 11.00
CA GLU A 72 20.89 -21.58 11.69
C GLU A 72 19.95 -22.65 11.11
N LEU A 73 20.33 -23.32 10.02
CA LEU A 73 19.53 -24.35 9.38
C LEU A 73 19.29 -25.54 10.33
N GLY A 74 18.03 -25.89 10.56
CA GLY A 74 17.63 -27.00 11.42
C GLY A 74 17.84 -26.77 12.92
N LYS A 75 18.08 -25.52 13.34
CA LYS A 75 18.19 -25.15 14.76
C LYS A 75 16.93 -24.43 15.21
N GLU A 76 16.50 -24.72 16.43
CA GLU A 76 15.46 -23.93 17.08
C GLU A 76 15.96 -22.52 17.40
N PRO A 77 15.10 -21.49 17.27
CA PRO A 77 15.47 -20.13 17.62
C PRO A 77 15.83 -20.04 19.10
N PRO A 78 16.87 -19.27 19.45
CA PRO A 78 17.27 -19.10 20.84
C PRO A 78 16.14 -18.41 21.62
N THR A 79 15.77 -18.95 22.79
CA THR A 79 14.68 -18.44 23.63
C THR A 79 15.15 -17.51 24.76
N LYS A 80 16.43 -17.55 25.13
CA LYS A 80 16.96 -16.79 26.26
C LYS A 80 17.22 -15.33 25.91
N GLY A 81 16.63 -14.42 26.70
CA GLY A 81 16.81 -12.97 26.52
C GLY A 81 16.02 -12.38 25.35
N VAL A 82 15.11 -13.17 24.78
CA VAL A 82 14.15 -12.74 23.77
C VAL A 82 13.17 -11.75 24.39
N HIS A 83 12.80 -10.74 23.62
CA HIS A 83 11.80 -9.77 23.99
C HIS A 83 10.41 -10.40 23.97
N VAL A 84 9.64 -10.20 25.04
CA VAL A 84 8.27 -10.70 25.15
C VAL A 84 7.34 -9.50 25.07
N PHE A 85 6.46 -9.49 24.07
CA PHE A 85 5.37 -8.52 24.01
C PHE A 85 4.30 -8.87 25.04
N PRO A 86 3.64 -7.88 25.66
CA PRO A 86 2.51 -8.13 26.54
C PRO A 86 1.43 -8.89 25.78
N GLU A 87 0.59 -9.62 26.51
CA GLU A 87 -0.55 -10.30 25.90
C GLU A 87 -1.40 -9.27 25.15
N PRO A 88 -1.87 -9.60 23.93
CA PRO A 88 -2.60 -8.67 23.10
C PRO A 88 -3.92 -8.31 23.77
N ARG A 89 -3.98 -7.13 24.38
CA ARG A 89 -5.24 -6.47 24.72
C ARG A 89 -5.89 -5.92 23.45
N ASP A 90 -7.21 -5.84 23.44
CA ASP A 90 -7.89 -5.11 22.38
C ASP A 90 -7.54 -3.62 22.49
N PRO A 91 -6.90 -3.02 21.47
CA PRO A 91 -6.58 -1.61 21.43
C PRO A 91 -7.88 -0.83 21.32
N VAL A 92 -7.94 0.27 22.05
CA VAL A 92 -9.10 1.16 22.03
C VAL A 92 -9.05 2.04 20.78
N THR A 93 -7.85 2.32 20.28
CA THR A 93 -7.61 3.24 19.16
C THR A 93 -6.73 2.62 18.08
N ARG A 94 -6.85 3.13 16.84
CA ARG A 94 -5.93 2.79 15.73
C ARG A 94 -4.48 3.15 16.05
N PHE A 95 -4.28 4.20 16.85
CA PHE A 95 -2.97 4.63 17.33
C PHE A 95 -2.31 3.60 18.24
N GLU A 96 -3.01 3.14 19.28
CA GLU A 96 -2.55 2.03 20.13
C GLU A 96 -2.23 0.79 19.31
N GLU A 97 -3.13 0.45 18.38
CA GLU A 97 -2.98 -0.71 17.52
C GLU A 97 -1.74 -0.64 16.63
N PHE A 98 -1.42 0.55 16.12
CA PHE A 98 -0.24 0.81 15.29
C PHE A 98 1.06 0.73 16.11
N ASN A 99 1.02 1.22 17.36
CA ASN A 99 2.20 1.35 18.20
C ASN A 99 2.60 0.07 18.95
N ALA A 100 1.72 -0.93 19.06
CA ALA A 100 1.91 -2.12 19.90
C ALA A 100 3.23 -2.88 19.63
N LYS A 101 3.72 -2.87 18.39
CA LYS A 101 4.99 -3.50 17.97
C LYS A 101 5.96 -2.50 17.33
N LEU A 102 5.80 -1.21 17.64
CA LEU A 102 6.65 -0.13 17.14
C LEU A 102 7.70 0.25 18.19
N PHE A 103 8.96 0.27 17.78
CA PHE A 103 10.06 0.86 18.52
C PHE A 103 10.49 2.18 17.88
N LEU A 104 10.61 3.20 18.71
CA LEU A 104 11.08 4.53 18.34
C LEU A 104 12.57 4.63 18.70
N TYR A 105 13.42 4.69 17.68
CA TYR A 105 14.87 4.62 17.82
C TYR A 105 15.55 5.99 17.71
N GLU A 106 16.25 6.38 18.77
CA GLU A 106 17.07 7.59 18.80
C GLU A 106 18.57 7.25 18.84
N ASN A 107 19.38 7.95 18.02
CA ASN A 107 20.82 7.76 18.07
C ASN A 107 21.39 8.55 19.25
N ALA A 108 21.87 7.85 20.28
CA ALA A 108 22.41 8.46 21.49
C ALA A 108 23.69 7.73 21.94
N GLU A 109 24.55 8.43 22.68
CA GLU A 109 25.80 7.84 23.21
C GLU A 109 25.52 6.80 24.31
N ALA A 110 24.47 7.00 25.10
CA ALA A 110 24.05 6.06 26.13
C ALA A 110 23.01 5.08 25.57
N PRO A 111 23.34 3.77 25.45
CA PRO A 111 22.39 2.78 24.98
C PRO A 111 21.30 2.52 26.03
N LEU A 112 20.06 2.43 25.59
CA LEU A 112 18.90 2.11 26.40
C LEU A 112 17.97 1.16 25.64
N TRP A 113 17.71 0.00 26.25
CA TRP A 113 16.64 -0.90 25.82
C TRP A 113 15.48 -0.80 26.80
N SER A 114 14.42 -0.05 26.45
CA SER A 114 13.23 0.04 27.30
C SER A 114 12.49 -1.30 27.33
N GLY A 115 12.16 -1.76 28.53
CA GLY A 115 11.28 -2.92 28.75
C GLY A 115 9.80 -2.55 28.83
N SER A 116 9.45 -1.26 28.81
CA SER A 116 8.07 -0.80 29.01
C SER A 116 7.27 -0.93 27.72
N LEU A 117 6.28 -1.83 27.73
CA LEU A 117 5.29 -2.03 26.67
C LEU A 117 3.87 -1.67 27.13
N ASP A 118 3.72 -1.17 28.36
CA ASP A 118 2.43 -0.90 28.99
C ASP A 118 1.81 0.45 28.57
N ASN A 119 2.50 1.21 27.71
CA ASN A 119 2.06 2.52 27.25
C ASN A 119 1.47 2.43 25.84
N ASP A 120 0.46 3.25 25.54
CA ASP A 120 -0.19 3.39 24.22
C ASP A 120 0.76 3.90 23.10
N PHE A 121 2.01 4.21 23.46
CA PHE A 121 3.03 4.82 22.63
C PHE A 121 4.09 3.79 22.22
N GLY A 122 4.74 4.03 21.08
CA GLY A 122 5.87 3.20 20.63
C GLY A 122 7.01 3.17 21.66
N THR A 123 7.64 2.01 21.81
CA THR A 123 8.70 1.76 22.79
C THR A 123 9.96 2.52 22.41
N LYS A 124 10.39 3.46 23.24
CA LYS A 124 11.61 4.25 23.00
C LYS A 124 12.87 3.44 23.30
N ILE A 125 13.80 3.43 22.35
CA ILE A 125 15.13 2.82 22.50
C ILE A 125 16.19 3.80 22.01
N SER A 126 17.37 3.76 22.60
CA SER A 126 18.47 4.63 22.23
C SER A 126 19.80 3.89 22.17
N GLY A 127 20.74 4.39 21.38
CA GLY A 127 22.09 3.83 21.25
C GLY A 127 22.67 4.02 19.86
N ASP A 128 23.90 3.59 19.64
CA ASP A 128 24.46 3.55 18.28
C ASP A 128 23.83 2.43 17.43
N PHE A 129 24.02 2.49 16.11
CA PHE A 129 23.42 1.52 15.19
C PHE A 129 24.00 0.11 15.33
N ALA A 130 25.29 -0.02 15.67
CA ALA A 130 25.94 -1.33 15.79
C ALA A 130 25.42 -2.08 17.02
N TRP A 131 25.25 -1.36 18.13
CA TRP A 131 24.58 -1.82 19.33
C TRP A 131 23.14 -2.22 19.03
N LEU A 132 22.38 -1.38 18.34
CA LEU A 132 20.99 -1.67 17.96
C LEU A 132 20.91 -2.96 17.13
N GLU A 133 21.75 -3.12 16.12
CA GLU A 133 21.77 -4.33 15.28
C GLU A 133 22.09 -5.60 16.10
N GLY A 134 22.97 -5.47 17.10
CA GLY A 134 23.24 -6.53 18.07
C GLY A 134 22.01 -6.90 18.90
N GLU A 135 21.29 -5.91 19.43
CA GLU A 135 20.08 -6.14 20.23
C GLU A 135 18.91 -6.67 19.38
N ILE A 136 18.75 -6.23 18.13
CA ILE A 136 17.77 -6.81 17.20
C ILE A 136 18.03 -8.31 17.02
N LYS A 137 19.28 -8.68 16.70
CA LYS A 137 19.64 -10.08 16.44
C LYS A 137 19.50 -10.98 17.67
N LYS A 138 19.70 -10.40 18.86
CA LYS A 138 19.63 -11.09 20.14
C LYS A 138 18.21 -11.21 20.70
N ARG A 139 17.43 -10.13 20.68
CA ARG A 139 16.16 -10.02 21.41
C ARG A 139 14.92 -10.19 20.54
N LEU A 140 14.94 -9.69 19.31
CA LEU A 140 13.73 -9.61 18.48
C LEU A 140 13.72 -10.65 17.36
N ARG A 141 14.78 -10.68 16.55
CA ARG A 141 14.93 -11.56 15.39
C ARG A 141 14.60 -13.04 15.67
N PRO A 142 14.96 -13.63 16.84
CA PRO A 142 14.65 -15.03 17.11
C PRO A 142 13.16 -15.38 17.09
N SER A 143 12.28 -14.43 17.43
CA SER A 143 10.85 -14.71 17.58
C SER A 143 9.97 -13.93 16.62
N PHE A 144 10.47 -12.84 16.04
CA PHE A 144 9.67 -11.97 15.19
C PHE A 144 10.44 -11.55 13.93
N PRO A 145 9.76 -11.41 12.78
CA PRO A 145 10.30 -10.63 11.68
C PRO A 145 10.41 -9.16 12.10
N VAL A 146 11.56 -8.54 11.81
CA VAL A 146 11.86 -7.16 12.20
C VAL A 146 12.14 -6.31 10.97
N LEU A 147 11.44 -5.18 10.84
CA LEU A 147 11.71 -4.15 9.86
C LEU A 147 12.40 -2.96 10.54
N TYR A 148 13.62 -2.66 10.11
CA TYR A 148 14.32 -1.44 10.51
C TYR A 148 14.14 -0.36 9.43
N ASP A 149 13.56 0.76 9.88
CA ASP A 149 13.26 1.95 9.10
C ASP A 149 14.18 3.12 9.48
N PRO A 150 15.26 3.35 8.71
CA PRO A 150 16.17 4.47 8.95
C PRO A 150 15.62 5.83 8.52
N PHE A 151 14.45 5.87 7.87
CA PHE A 151 13.85 7.08 7.32
C PHE A 151 12.85 7.74 8.27
N GLY A 152 12.34 7.01 9.26
CA GLY A 152 11.37 7.55 10.21
C GLY A 152 9.94 7.58 9.67
N LEU A 153 9.60 6.75 8.68
CA LEU A 153 8.27 6.67 8.07
C LEU A 153 7.23 6.20 9.07
N TRP A 154 7.51 5.15 9.84
CA TRP A 154 6.58 4.65 10.87
C TRP A 154 6.50 5.59 12.06
N ALA A 155 7.62 6.21 12.46
CA ALA A 155 7.62 7.22 13.51
C ALA A 155 6.76 8.44 13.12
N ALA A 156 6.83 8.89 11.86
CA ALA A 156 5.99 9.96 11.33
C ALA A 156 4.51 9.55 11.29
N ALA A 157 4.20 8.36 10.77
CA ALA A 157 2.83 7.85 10.71
C ALA A 157 2.20 7.70 12.11
N SER A 158 2.96 7.25 13.11
CA SER A 158 2.51 7.20 14.50
C SER A 158 2.16 8.59 15.03
N LYS A 159 3.01 9.59 14.79
CA LYS A 159 2.75 10.99 15.19
C LYS A 159 1.49 11.55 14.53
N GLU A 160 1.28 11.31 13.24
CA GLU A 160 0.06 11.77 12.55
C GLU A 160 -1.19 11.05 13.07
N LEU A 161 -1.12 9.74 13.36
CA LEU A 161 -2.22 8.99 13.98
C LEU A 161 -2.57 9.48 15.39
N GLU A 162 -1.59 10.00 16.13
CA GLU A 162 -1.81 10.62 17.44
C GLU A 162 -2.67 11.88 17.30
N MET A 163 -2.42 12.68 16.26
CA MET A 163 -3.14 13.94 16.01
C MET A 163 -4.48 13.73 15.31
N ASP A 164 -4.57 12.75 14.41
CA ASP A 164 -5.78 12.38 13.68
C ASP A 164 -5.98 10.85 13.64
N PRO A 165 -6.95 10.31 14.41
CA PRO A 165 -7.28 8.88 14.40
C PRO A 165 -7.77 8.35 13.03
N HIS A 166 -8.22 9.24 12.14
CA HIS A 166 -8.67 8.90 10.81
C HIS A 166 -7.57 8.98 9.75
N PHE A 167 -6.35 9.36 10.12
CA PHE A 167 -5.21 9.43 9.22
C PHE A 167 -5.05 8.12 8.42
N ALA A 168 -4.98 8.28 7.10
CA ALA A 168 -4.88 7.20 6.15
C ALA A 168 -3.70 7.48 5.22
N ASP A 169 -2.58 6.83 5.52
CA ASP A 169 -1.38 6.83 4.68
C ASP A 169 -1.05 5.38 4.29
N PRO A 170 -0.38 5.18 3.14
CA PRO A 170 0.12 3.86 2.74
C PRO A 170 0.83 3.06 3.84
N ILE A 171 1.66 3.69 4.69
CA ILE A 171 2.39 3.00 5.77
C ILE A 171 1.42 2.50 6.84
N ALA A 172 0.62 3.41 7.40
CA ALA A 172 -0.36 3.07 8.44
C ALA A 172 -1.37 2.03 7.95
N SER A 173 -1.87 2.21 6.73
CA SER A 173 -2.90 1.35 6.15
C SER A 173 -2.37 -0.06 5.86
N ALA A 174 -1.19 -0.17 5.24
CA ALA A 174 -0.57 -1.47 4.96
C ALA A 174 -0.25 -2.23 6.26
N TYR A 175 0.29 -1.54 7.27
CA TYR A 175 0.64 -2.16 8.54
C TYR A 175 -0.59 -2.64 9.32
N LEU A 176 -1.62 -1.80 9.42
CA LEU A 176 -2.86 -2.13 10.14
C LEU A 176 -3.73 -3.16 9.40
N SER A 177 -3.55 -3.34 8.09
CA SER A 177 -4.26 -4.37 7.31
C SER A 177 -3.89 -5.80 7.70
N LEU A 178 -2.75 -5.99 8.37
CA LEU A 178 -2.28 -7.30 8.82
C LEU A 178 -2.94 -7.70 10.14
N PRO A 179 -3.19 -9.00 10.36
CA PRO A 179 -3.58 -9.51 11.68
C PRO A 179 -2.51 -9.21 12.75
N ARG A 180 -2.93 -8.88 13.97
CA ARG A 180 -2.04 -8.40 15.05
C ARG A 180 -0.93 -9.39 15.43
N ASP A 181 -1.29 -10.66 15.47
CA ASP A 181 -0.43 -11.79 15.79
C ASP A 181 0.74 -11.88 14.81
N VAL A 182 0.47 -11.75 13.51
CA VAL A 182 1.48 -11.90 12.47
C VAL A 182 2.26 -10.62 12.18
N ARG A 183 1.81 -9.43 12.61
CA ARG A 183 2.50 -8.15 12.33
C ARG A 183 3.98 -8.19 12.71
N PRO A 184 4.87 -7.72 11.81
CA PRO A 184 6.29 -7.62 12.11
C PRO A 184 6.54 -6.51 13.14
N VAL A 185 7.64 -6.65 13.87
CA VAL A 185 8.15 -5.60 14.74
C VAL A 185 8.81 -4.54 13.88
N VAL A 186 8.47 -3.28 14.09
CA VAL A 186 9.04 -2.17 13.33
C VAL A 186 9.91 -1.33 14.25
N ILE A 187 11.11 -1.01 13.82
CA ILE A 187 12.02 -0.10 14.51
C ILE A 187 12.24 1.09 13.60
N SER A 188 11.67 2.23 13.96
CA SER A 188 11.70 3.44 13.14
C SER A 188 12.52 4.52 13.82
N LYS A 189 13.42 5.15 13.05
CA LYS A 189 14.28 6.21 13.58
C LYS A 189 13.44 7.45 13.91
N THR A 190 13.61 7.97 15.13
CA THR A 190 13.06 9.27 15.53
C THR A 190 14.01 10.38 15.13
N GLY A 191 13.47 11.42 14.52
CA GLY A 191 14.18 12.60 14.03
C GLY A 191 13.62 13.03 12.68
N ASP A 192 13.79 14.31 12.34
CA ASP A 192 13.34 14.83 11.05
C ASP A 192 13.88 13.92 9.93
N ALA A 193 12.97 13.42 9.08
CA ALA A 193 13.32 12.79 7.82
C ALA A 193 14.44 13.62 7.18
N PRO A 194 15.50 13.01 6.61
CA PRO A 194 16.64 13.79 6.15
C PRO A 194 16.14 14.86 5.17
N ARG A 195 16.02 16.09 5.66
CA ARG A 195 15.93 17.28 4.82
C ARG A 195 17.12 17.15 3.91
N THR A 196 16.86 17.13 2.61
CA THR A 196 17.83 17.01 1.53
C THR A 196 18.80 18.19 1.58
N ASN A 197 19.69 18.21 2.57
CA ASN A 197 20.74 19.18 2.72
C ASN A 197 22.03 18.46 2.39
N ALA A 198 22.44 18.68 1.15
CA ALA A 198 23.71 18.28 0.59
C ALA A 198 24.84 18.95 1.37
N THR A 199 25.26 18.39 2.50
CA THR A 199 26.50 18.79 3.20
C THR A 199 26.89 17.73 4.25
N ALA A 200 27.15 16.50 3.80
CA ALA A 200 27.85 15.51 4.62
C ALA A 200 28.91 14.80 3.77
N LYS A 201 30.15 15.31 3.84
CA LYS A 201 31.37 14.65 3.34
C LYS A 201 31.70 13.44 4.21
N LYS A 202 30.99 12.36 4.00
CA LYS A 202 31.32 10.96 4.32
C LYS A 202 30.21 10.22 3.62
N THR A 203 30.50 9.54 2.51
CA THR A 203 29.53 8.82 1.68
C THR A 203 28.54 8.11 2.61
N PRO A 204 27.33 8.66 2.84
CA PRO A 204 26.40 7.97 3.69
C PRO A 204 26.00 6.77 2.84
N GLU A 205 26.25 5.55 3.33
CA GLU A 205 25.59 4.40 2.72
C GLU A 205 24.13 4.78 2.51
N PRO A 206 23.55 4.54 1.31
CA PRO A 206 22.16 4.87 1.09
C PRO A 206 21.37 4.23 2.23
N LYS A 207 20.66 5.05 3.01
CA LYS A 207 19.81 4.56 4.09
C LYS A 207 18.85 3.58 3.41
N ARG A 208 18.96 2.30 3.71
CA ARG A 208 18.13 1.23 3.14
C ARG A 208 17.26 0.67 4.24
N LEU A 209 16.03 0.32 3.89
CA LEU A 209 15.18 -0.47 4.77
C LEU A 209 15.86 -1.84 4.96
N LYS A 210 15.90 -2.32 6.20
CA LYS A 210 16.53 -3.61 6.54
C LYS A 210 15.51 -4.54 7.15
N LEU A 211 15.54 -5.80 6.72
CA LEU A 211 14.66 -6.86 7.21
C LEU A 211 15.51 -7.91 7.90
N TYR A 212 15.08 -8.29 9.10
CA TYR A 212 15.71 -9.34 9.89
C TYR A 212 14.69 -10.43 10.15
N ARG A 213 15.05 -11.68 9.83
CA ARG A 213 14.26 -12.88 10.12
C ARG A 213 15.21 -13.99 10.52
N TYR A 214 14.88 -14.73 11.58
CA TYR A 214 15.67 -15.88 11.98
C TYR A 214 15.77 -16.91 10.86
N GLY A 215 16.93 -17.53 10.66
CA GLY A 215 17.17 -18.51 9.61
C GLY A 215 17.54 -17.93 8.24
N PHE A 216 17.48 -16.60 8.07
CA PHE A 216 17.71 -15.94 6.78
C PHE A 216 18.73 -14.80 6.87
N VAL A 217 19.40 -14.53 5.75
CA VAL A 217 20.35 -13.42 5.65
C VAL A 217 19.62 -12.07 5.70
N ASP A 218 20.19 -11.11 6.42
CA ASP A 218 19.65 -9.75 6.56
C ASP A 218 19.38 -9.15 5.18
N TYR A 219 18.11 -8.90 4.86
CA TYR A 219 17.71 -8.39 3.56
C TYR A 219 17.64 -6.86 3.56
N ARG A 220 18.09 -6.22 2.48
CA ARG A 220 18.15 -4.75 2.37
C ARG A 220 17.54 -4.29 1.05
N PHE A 221 16.68 -3.28 1.11
CA PHE A 221 16.09 -2.68 -0.09
C PHE A 221 16.04 -1.16 0.00
N ASP A 222 16.06 -0.53 -1.17
CA ASP A 222 15.99 0.93 -1.31
C ASP A 222 14.54 1.40 -1.15
N ARG A 223 14.33 2.60 -0.61
CA ARG A 223 13.00 3.24 -0.54
C ARG A 223 12.36 3.39 -1.91
N LYS A 224 13.16 3.57 -2.96
CA LYS A 224 12.67 3.60 -4.36
C LYS A 224 11.84 2.38 -4.73
N PHE A 225 11.96 1.29 -3.96
CA PHE A 225 11.12 0.13 -4.09
C PHE A 225 9.63 0.39 -3.88
N LEU A 226 9.26 1.39 -3.10
CA LEU A 226 7.88 1.66 -2.71
C LEU A 226 7.25 2.81 -3.53
N GLU A 227 7.88 3.32 -4.59
CA GLU A 227 7.44 4.56 -5.25
C GLU A 227 6.14 4.43 -6.07
N ASP A 228 5.99 3.39 -6.88
CA ASP A 228 4.89 3.32 -7.87
C ASP A 228 3.53 2.98 -7.24
N TYR A 229 3.53 2.10 -6.25
CA TYR A 229 2.35 1.59 -5.53
C TYR A 229 2.69 1.32 -4.05
N PRO A 230 2.93 2.37 -3.25
CA PRO A 230 3.48 2.24 -1.90
C PRO A 230 2.64 1.35 -0.99
N ALA A 231 1.31 1.45 -1.07
CA ALA A 231 0.40 0.70 -0.20
C ALA A 231 0.43 -0.80 -0.53
N ASP A 232 0.31 -1.18 -1.81
CA ASP A 232 0.25 -2.57 -2.24
C ASP A 232 1.60 -3.27 -2.08
N LEU A 233 2.69 -2.59 -2.47
CA LEU A 233 4.04 -3.09 -2.32
C LEU A 233 4.40 -3.28 -0.85
N LEU A 234 4.00 -2.35 0.02
CA LEU A 234 4.24 -2.51 1.45
C LEU A 234 3.37 -3.61 2.05
N THR A 235 2.10 -3.71 1.65
CA THR A 235 1.21 -4.78 2.11
C THR A 235 1.75 -6.15 1.72
N GLY A 236 2.15 -6.33 0.46
CA GLY A 236 2.75 -7.57 -0.02
C GLY A 236 4.08 -7.88 0.68
N LEU A 237 4.93 -6.87 0.90
CA LEU A 237 6.19 -7.03 1.63
C LEU A 237 5.95 -7.50 3.07
N LEU A 238 5.05 -6.83 3.81
CA LEU A 238 4.79 -7.16 5.21
C LEU A 238 4.08 -8.50 5.36
N ARG A 239 3.22 -8.89 4.41
CA ARG A 239 2.65 -10.26 4.35
C ARG A 239 3.75 -11.30 4.15
N ALA A 240 4.63 -11.10 3.18
CA ALA A 240 5.73 -12.02 2.92
C ALA A 240 6.64 -12.18 4.15
N LEU A 241 6.94 -11.08 4.85
CA LEU A 241 7.73 -11.07 6.10
C LEU A 241 7.13 -11.94 7.19
N SER A 242 5.81 -11.97 7.25
CA SER A 242 5.02 -12.62 8.30
C SER A 242 4.56 -14.02 7.90
N GLY A 243 4.75 -14.39 6.63
CA GLY A 243 4.39 -15.69 6.06
C GLY A 243 5.36 -16.82 6.45
N PRO A 244 5.06 -18.07 6.06
CA PRO A 244 5.90 -19.24 6.31
C PRO A 244 7.31 -19.10 5.70
N GLU A 245 8.25 -19.94 6.16
CA GLU A 245 9.64 -19.87 5.70
C GLU A 245 9.78 -20.06 4.18
N ASP A 246 8.95 -20.91 3.58
CA ASP A 246 8.99 -21.22 2.15
C ASP A 246 8.64 -20.00 1.29
N GLU A 247 7.68 -19.18 1.74
CA GLU A 247 7.33 -17.92 1.07
C GLU A 247 8.48 -16.92 1.14
N TRP A 248 9.22 -16.91 2.25
CA TRP A 248 10.37 -16.03 2.43
C TRP A 248 11.57 -16.46 1.60
N GLU A 249 11.77 -17.77 1.45
CA GLU A 249 12.79 -18.32 0.56
C GLU A 249 12.49 -18.01 -0.90
N ALA A 250 11.21 -18.01 -1.30
CA ALA A 250 10.77 -17.61 -2.65
C ALA A 250 10.68 -16.09 -2.84
N PHE A 251 10.86 -15.29 -1.78
CA PHE A 251 10.68 -13.85 -1.81
C PHE A 251 11.67 -13.18 -2.77
N SER A 252 11.10 -12.41 -3.70
CA SER A 252 11.86 -11.55 -4.61
C SER A 252 11.14 -10.22 -4.74
N PRO A 253 11.80 -9.10 -4.44
CA PRO A 253 11.22 -7.77 -4.62
C PRO A 253 10.83 -7.51 -6.08
N ALA A 254 11.62 -7.98 -7.04
CA ALA A 254 11.30 -7.82 -8.45
C ALA A 254 10.01 -8.56 -8.82
N ARG A 255 9.80 -9.76 -8.28
CA ARG A 255 8.55 -10.51 -8.47
C ARG A 255 7.37 -9.82 -7.80
N LEU A 256 7.57 -9.31 -6.58
CA LEU A 256 6.53 -8.55 -5.88
C LEU A 256 6.13 -7.28 -6.67
N ARG A 257 7.09 -6.52 -7.18
CA ARG A 257 6.79 -5.39 -8.07
C ARG A 257 6.06 -5.83 -9.32
N GLY A 258 6.57 -6.86 -10.01
CA GLY A 258 5.92 -7.39 -11.21
C GLY A 258 4.47 -7.78 -10.96
N ALA A 259 4.19 -8.50 -9.87
CA ALA A 259 2.83 -8.89 -9.49
C ALA A 259 1.93 -7.67 -9.23
N VAL A 260 2.41 -6.66 -8.50
CA VAL A 260 1.63 -5.44 -8.23
C VAL A 260 1.39 -4.63 -9.51
N LEU A 261 2.38 -4.53 -10.40
CA LEU A 261 2.22 -3.84 -11.69
C LEU A 261 1.23 -4.59 -12.59
N ASP A 262 1.29 -5.92 -12.63
CA ASP A 262 0.37 -6.76 -13.39
C ASP A 262 -1.08 -6.66 -12.86
N GLU A 263 -1.26 -6.58 -11.54
CA GLU A 263 -2.56 -6.36 -10.89
C GLU A 263 -3.13 -4.96 -11.20
N ASN A 264 -2.27 -3.95 -11.31
CA ASN A 264 -2.66 -2.56 -11.58
C ASN A 264 -2.52 -2.17 -13.06
N ARG A 265 -2.37 -3.14 -13.97
CA ARG A 265 -2.06 -2.90 -15.39
C ARG A 265 -3.07 -2.00 -16.11
N GLU A 266 -4.35 -2.08 -15.74
CA GLU A 266 -5.40 -1.23 -16.31
C GLU A 266 -5.24 0.24 -15.87
N GLU A 267 -4.88 0.46 -14.60
CA GLU A 267 -4.63 1.80 -14.06
C GLU A 267 -3.34 2.40 -14.65
N GLU A 268 -2.30 1.58 -14.83
CA GLU A 268 -1.07 2.00 -15.52
C GLU A 268 -1.33 2.40 -16.96
N ALA A 269 -2.12 1.62 -17.70
CA ALA A 269 -2.50 1.94 -19.06
C ALA A 269 -3.25 3.28 -19.13
N HIS A 270 -4.13 3.55 -18.17
CA HIS A 270 -4.81 4.84 -18.05
C HIS A 270 -3.85 5.99 -17.70
N ARG A 271 -2.92 5.77 -16.75
CA ARG A 271 -1.91 6.77 -16.36
C ARG A 271 -0.97 7.10 -17.53
N GLN A 272 -0.55 6.10 -18.29
CA GLN A 272 0.28 6.27 -19.49
C GLN A 272 -0.48 6.97 -20.61
N ALA A 273 -1.76 6.64 -20.83
CA ALA A 273 -2.61 7.34 -21.79
C ALA A 273 -2.79 8.82 -21.42
N MET A 274 -3.02 9.13 -20.14
CA MET A 274 -3.12 10.51 -19.68
C MET A 274 -1.79 11.26 -19.82
N ALA A 275 -0.66 10.62 -19.51
CA ALA A 275 0.66 11.21 -19.69
C ALA A 275 0.99 11.47 -21.17
N SER A 276 0.64 10.55 -22.07
CA SER A 276 0.85 10.73 -23.52
C SER A 276 -0.05 11.83 -24.08
N HIS A 277 -1.30 11.94 -23.62
CA HIS A 277 -2.20 13.05 -23.96
C HIS A 277 -1.66 14.40 -23.45
N GLN A 278 -1.16 14.47 -22.21
CA GLN A 278 -0.56 15.70 -21.67
C GLN A 278 0.72 16.09 -22.44
N HIS A 279 1.54 15.11 -22.82
CA HIS A 279 2.73 15.34 -23.64
C HIS A 279 2.34 15.81 -25.04
N ALA A 280 1.38 15.16 -25.70
CA ALA A 280 0.86 15.59 -26.99
C ALA A 280 0.28 17.01 -26.94
N ASN A 281 -0.44 17.37 -25.87
CA ASN A 281 -0.97 18.71 -25.67
C ASN A 281 0.13 19.75 -25.42
N ARG A 282 1.23 19.39 -24.74
CA ARG A 282 2.42 20.26 -24.61
C ARG A 282 3.10 20.48 -25.96
N PHE A 283 3.23 19.45 -26.78
CA PHE A 283 3.78 19.58 -28.12
C PHE A 283 2.88 20.41 -29.04
N ALA A 284 1.56 20.20 -28.98
CA ALA A 284 0.58 20.99 -29.72
C ALA A 284 0.64 22.47 -29.31
N ALA A 285 0.73 22.77 -28.01
CA ALA A 285 0.88 24.13 -27.51
C ALA A 285 2.20 24.80 -27.95
N LEU A 286 3.31 24.06 -27.97
CA LEU A 286 4.59 24.56 -28.47
C LEU A 286 4.59 24.77 -30.00
N TRP A 287 3.83 23.96 -30.74
CA TRP A 287 3.70 24.09 -32.19
C TRP A 287 2.78 25.25 -32.59
N SER A 288 1.68 25.46 -31.86
CA SER A 288 0.78 26.61 -32.09
C SER A 288 1.46 27.94 -31.78
N LEU A 289 2.32 28.00 -30.75
CA LEU A 289 3.17 29.16 -30.46
C LEU A 289 4.11 29.49 -31.64
N ARG A 290 4.64 28.48 -32.34
CA ARG A 290 5.49 28.68 -33.51
C ARG A 290 4.71 29.17 -34.74
N GLU A 291 3.49 28.70 -34.93
CA GLU A 291 2.59 29.17 -36.01
C GLU A 291 2.09 30.60 -35.76
N GLU A 292 1.93 31.01 -34.51
CA GLU A 292 1.61 32.38 -34.13
C GLU A 292 2.80 33.32 -34.38
N ASP A 293 4.02 32.95 -33.95
CA ASP A 293 5.24 33.76 -34.19
C ASP A 293 5.50 33.99 -35.68
N SER A 294 5.33 32.96 -36.52
CA SER A 294 5.55 33.06 -37.98
C SER A 294 4.48 33.89 -38.69
N ARG A 295 3.22 33.89 -38.23
CA ARG A 295 2.18 34.79 -38.74
C ARG A 295 2.36 36.24 -38.31
N SER A 296 2.92 36.47 -37.12
CA SER A 296 3.26 37.83 -36.68
C SER A 296 4.46 38.41 -37.42
N GLU A 297 5.43 37.60 -37.84
CA GLU A 297 6.53 38.04 -38.71
C GLU A 297 6.06 38.36 -40.14
N GLU A 298 5.23 37.51 -40.77
CA GLU A 298 4.65 37.80 -42.09
C GLU A 298 3.79 39.08 -42.10
N ALA A 299 2.98 39.31 -41.04
CA ALA A 299 2.16 40.51 -40.92
C ALA A 299 2.98 41.80 -40.70
N LEU A 300 4.18 41.69 -40.12
CA LEU A 300 5.11 42.82 -39.94
C LEU A 300 5.88 43.13 -41.23
N ASP A 301 6.25 42.12 -42.01
CA ASP A 301 6.88 42.32 -43.33
C ASP A 301 5.90 42.98 -44.32
N ASP A 302 4.63 42.54 -44.36
CA ASP A 302 3.58 43.14 -45.19
C ASP A 302 3.29 44.61 -44.84
N LEU A 303 3.40 44.99 -43.56
CA LEU A 303 3.26 46.39 -43.11
C LEU A 303 4.48 47.24 -43.49
N SER A 304 5.69 46.65 -43.48
CA SER A 304 6.92 47.33 -43.86
C SER A 304 7.02 47.60 -45.37
N GLU A 305 6.52 46.68 -46.21
CA GLU A 305 6.44 46.88 -47.66
C GLU A 305 5.37 47.92 -48.04
N ALA A 306 4.27 48.01 -47.28
CA ALA A 306 3.22 49.00 -47.50
C ALA A 306 3.66 50.44 -47.12
N GLU A 307 4.52 50.62 -46.11
CA GLU A 307 5.09 51.92 -45.74
C GLU A 307 6.23 52.37 -46.68
N ALA A 308 6.96 51.45 -47.30
CA ALA A 308 8.03 51.77 -48.25
C ALA A 308 7.53 52.22 -49.65
N ALA A 309 6.23 52.06 -49.92
CA ALA A 309 5.58 52.40 -51.19
C ALA A 309 4.84 53.74 -51.20
N GLN A 310 4.92 54.55 -50.12
CA GLN A 310 4.44 55.93 -50.04
C GLN A 310 5.58 56.95 -50.14
#